data_AF-A0A831PUU0-F1
#
_entry.id   AF-A0A831PUU0-F1
#
_cell.length_a   1.000
_cell.length_b   1.000
_cell.length_c   1.000
_cell.angle_alpha   90.00
_cell.angle_beta   90.00
_cell.angle_gamma   90.00
#
_symmetry.space_group_name_H-M   'P 1'
#
loop_
_entity.id
_entity.type
_entity.pdbx_description
1 polymer ?
#
loop_
_entity_poly.entity_id
_entity_poly.type
_entity_poly.pdbx_seq_one_letter_code
_entity_poly.pdbx_strand_id
1 'polypeptide(L)'
;MTKRVMIALAGLALLLAALPALGDPGQKAEALINKVRATFEDPHFSRDAVTSALADALSASLLILPETDYAEDFRARVETVRKMFDDETLFSDKGRQYLGFAYMMVSGGKTWQVPEELKIPDAKKGIAKAREICAKLLDSSLAELKAGRNERAIRDLIDFVILVVTPIEV
;
A
#
# COMPACT_ATOMS: atom_id res chain seq x y z
N MET A 1 -13.05 52.75 -49.09
CA MET A 1 -13.83 52.65 -47.83
C MET A 1 -14.55 51.31 -47.91
N THR A 2 -14.39 50.30 -47.05
CA THR A 2 -14.10 50.29 -45.61
C THR A 2 -13.47 48.92 -45.25
N LYS A 3 -12.53 48.90 -44.29
CA LYS A 3 -11.84 47.72 -43.76
C LYS A 3 -12.80 46.83 -42.92
N ARG A 4 -12.54 45.52 -42.86
CA ARG A 4 -12.31 44.76 -41.61
C ARG A 4 -11.78 43.34 -41.87
N VAL A 5 -10.67 43.06 -41.22
CA VAL A 5 -9.96 41.79 -41.03
C VAL A 5 -10.61 41.05 -39.86
N MET A 6 -10.72 39.72 -39.88
CA MET A 6 -10.35 38.89 -38.73
C MET A 6 -10.26 37.39 -39.06
N ILE A 7 -9.23 36.79 -38.45
CA ILE A 7 -8.70 35.43 -38.54
C ILE A 7 -9.37 34.56 -37.46
N ALA A 8 -9.59 33.28 -37.74
CA ALA A 8 -9.58 32.18 -36.75
C ALA A 8 -9.29 30.88 -37.53
N LEU A 9 -8.04 30.49 -37.74
CA LEU A 9 -7.16 29.76 -36.82
C LEU A 9 -7.80 28.51 -36.19
N ALA A 10 -7.27 27.35 -36.61
CA ALA A 10 -7.02 26.14 -35.83
C ALA A 10 -8.14 25.55 -34.95
N GLY A 11 -8.64 24.39 -35.39
CA GLY A 11 -9.36 23.43 -34.55
C GLY A 11 -8.98 22.01 -34.92
N LEU A 12 -7.68 21.73 -35.05
CA LEU A 12 -7.16 20.37 -35.00
C LEU A 12 -7.16 19.92 -33.54
N ALA A 13 -7.43 18.64 -33.34
CA ALA A 13 -6.89 17.81 -32.27
C ALA A 13 -7.87 17.42 -31.12
N LEU A 14 -8.10 16.11 -31.10
CA LEU A 14 -8.55 15.26 -30.00
C LEU A 14 -10.05 15.33 -29.63
N LEU A 15 -10.83 14.63 -30.46
CA LEU A 15 -11.69 13.58 -29.93
C LEU A 15 -10.81 12.58 -29.14
N LEU A 16 -10.50 12.92 -27.89
CA LEU A 16 -10.10 11.95 -26.87
C LEU A 16 -11.35 11.11 -26.61
N ALA A 17 -11.52 10.11 -27.46
CA ALA A 17 -12.47 9.03 -27.22
C ALA A 17 -12.18 8.50 -25.83
N ALA A 18 -13.17 8.66 -24.95
CA ALA A 18 -13.22 8.03 -23.64
C ALA A 18 -12.95 6.54 -23.80
N LEU A 19 -11.74 6.12 -23.43
CA LEU A 19 -11.43 4.71 -23.24
C LEU A 19 -12.20 4.24 -22.00
N PRO A 20 -13.01 3.18 -22.10
CA PRO A 20 -13.69 2.63 -20.95
C PRO A 20 -12.66 2.05 -19.97
N ALA A 21 -12.68 2.59 -18.75
CA ALA A 21 -12.22 2.06 -17.46
C ALA A 21 -11.41 0.73 -17.46
N LEU A 22 -10.23 0.72 -18.06
CA LEU A 22 -9.11 -0.01 -17.46
C LEU A 22 -8.51 0.95 -16.44
N GLY A 23 -9.05 0.92 -15.21
CA GLY A 23 -8.58 1.83 -14.15
C GLY A 23 -7.05 1.80 -14.08
N ASP A 24 -6.45 2.99 -14.09
CA ASP A 24 -5.01 3.18 -13.95
C ASP A 24 -4.51 2.38 -12.72
N PRO A 25 -3.30 1.79 -12.75
CA PRO A 25 -2.78 1.03 -11.61
C PRO A 25 -2.89 1.78 -10.27
N GLY A 26 -2.73 3.11 -10.28
CA GLY A 26 -2.93 3.96 -9.10
C GLY A 26 -4.37 3.97 -8.59
N GLN A 27 -5.38 4.04 -9.47
CA GLN A 27 -6.80 3.95 -9.07
C GLN A 27 -7.17 2.58 -8.49
N LYS A 28 -6.62 1.50 -9.07
CA LYS A 28 -6.81 0.14 -8.54
C LYS A 28 -6.16 -0.02 -7.18
N ALA A 29 -4.94 0.49 -7.01
CA ALA A 29 -4.27 0.49 -5.71
C ALA A 29 -5.04 1.31 -4.68
N GLU A 30 -5.51 2.51 -5.03
CA GLU A 30 -6.34 3.33 -4.14
C GLU A 30 -7.61 2.58 -3.68
N ALA A 31 -8.29 1.88 -4.60
CA ALA A 31 -9.47 1.08 -4.27
C ALA A 31 -9.15 -0.06 -3.29
N LEU A 32 -8.02 -0.75 -3.50
CA LEU A 32 -7.55 -1.80 -2.58
C LEU A 32 -7.21 -1.22 -1.20
N ILE A 33 -6.45 -0.13 -1.13
CA ILE A 33 -6.06 0.48 0.16
C ILE A 33 -7.31 0.95 0.94
N ASN A 34 -8.30 1.53 0.25
CA ASN A 34 -9.57 1.89 0.88
C ASN A 34 -10.34 0.67 1.40
N LYS A 35 -10.33 -0.44 0.66
CA LYS A 35 -10.93 -1.71 1.12
C LYS A 35 -10.22 -2.24 2.37
N VAL A 36 -8.88 -2.22 2.39
CA VAL A 36 -8.09 -2.62 3.57
C VAL A 36 -8.43 -1.76 4.78
N ARG A 37 -8.49 -0.44 4.59
CA ARG A 37 -8.86 0.51 5.65
C ARG A 37 -10.25 0.21 6.22
N ALA A 38 -11.24 0.01 5.36
CA ALA A 38 -12.60 -0.34 5.81
C ALA A 38 -12.63 -1.63 6.65
N THR A 39 -11.86 -2.66 6.27
CA THR A 39 -11.76 -3.90 7.04
C THR A 39 -11.18 -3.69 8.44
N PHE A 40 -10.17 -2.83 8.59
CA PHE A 40 -9.51 -2.58 9.89
C PHE A 40 -10.27 -1.59 10.78
N GLU A 41 -11.15 -0.78 10.20
CA GLU A 41 -12.11 0.07 10.91
C GLU A 41 -13.33 -0.73 11.42
N ASP A 42 -13.64 -1.89 10.83
CA ASP A 42 -14.74 -2.75 11.28
C ASP A 42 -14.47 -3.28 12.71
N PRO A 43 -15.40 -3.08 13.67
CA PRO A 43 -15.27 -3.65 15.02
C PRO A 43 -15.41 -5.18 15.08
N HIS A 44 -15.93 -5.83 14.03
CA HIS A 44 -16.23 -7.27 13.99
C HIS A 44 -15.51 -8.02 12.85
N PHE A 45 -14.28 -7.63 12.51
CA PHE A 45 -13.52 -8.31 11.47
C PHE A 45 -13.27 -9.80 11.80
N SER A 46 -13.30 -10.66 10.76
CA SER A 46 -12.89 -12.06 10.87
C SER A 46 -11.40 -12.23 10.55
N ARG A 47 -10.81 -13.37 10.94
CA ARG A 47 -9.44 -13.73 10.55
C ARG A 47 -9.27 -13.72 9.03
N ASP A 48 -10.23 -14.27 8.30
CA ASP A 48 -10.20 -14.34 6.83
C ASP A 48 -10.27 -12.95 6.19
N ALA A 49 -11.07 -12.04 6.78
CA ALA A 49 -11.14 -10.66 6.34
C ALA A 49 -9.79 -9.95 6.52
N VAL A 50 -9.12 -10.16 7.65
CA VAL A 50 -7.78 -9.62 7.90
C VAL A 50 -6.75 -10.21 6.92
N THR A 51 -6.74 -11.53 6.72
CA THR A 51 -5.86 -12.19 5.76
C THR A 51 -6.05 -11.63 4.34
N SER A 52 -7.30 -11.52 3.88
CA SER A 52 -7.61 -10.93 2.58
C SER A 52 -7.17 -9.46 2.50
N ALA A 53 -7.37 -8.68 3.55
CA ALA A 53 -6.96 -7.28 3.57
C ALA A 53 -5.43 -7.11 3.52
N LEU A 54 -4.67 -7.96 4.21
CA LEU A 54 -3.21 -7.93 4.12
C LEU A 54 -2.73 -8.32 2.71
N ALA A 55 -3.35 -9.33 2.08
CA ALA A 55 -3.06 -9.69 0.70
C ALA A 55 -3.42 -8.56 -0.30
N ASP A 56 -4.51 -7.82 -0.04
CA ASP A 56 -4.91 -6.65 -0.82
C ASP A 56 -3.90 -5.49 -0.67
N ALA A 57 -3.36 -5.26 0.54
CA ALA A 57 -2.31 -4.27 0.77
C ALA A 57 -1.02 -4.61 -0.01
N LEU A 58 -0.62 -5.88 -0.02
CA LEU A 58 0.50 -6.37 -0.83
C LEU A 58 0.21 -6.31 -2.34
N SER A 59 -1.04 -6.48 -2.76
CA SER A 59 -1.41 -6.33 -4.17
C SER A 59 -1.37 -4.87 -4.59
N ALA A 60 -1.82 -3.96 -3.72
CA ALA A 60 -1.72 -2.53 -3.94
C ALA A 60 -0.27 -2.09 -4.11
N SER A 61 0.65 -2.56 -3.25
CA SER A 61 2.07 -2.21 -3.36
C SER A 61 2.69 -2.63 -4.69
N LEU A 62 2.33 -3.81 -5.21
CA LEU A 62 2.78 -4.29 -6.52
C LEU A 62 2.24 -3.45 -7.69
N LEU A 63 1.01 -2.93 -7.58
CA LEU A 63 0.38 -2.12 -8.63
C LEU A 63 1.05 -0.75 -8.81
N ILE A 64 1.58 -0.18 -7.73
CA ILE A 64 2.20 1.16 -7.75
C ILE A 64 3.73 1.11 -7.70
N LEU A 65 4.32 -0.08 -7.75
CA LEU A 65 5.78 -0.29 -7.71
C LEU A 65 6.45 0.47 -8.86
N PRO A 66 7.32 1.46 -8.57
CA PRO A 66 8.07 2.16 -9.61
C PRO A 66 9.06 1.22 -10.32
N GLU A 67 9.44 1.58 -11.54
CA GLU A 67 10.52 0.91 -12.28
C GLU A 67 11.87 1.30 -11.65
N THR A 68 12.36 0.46 -10.75
CA THR A 68 13.65 0.59 -10.08
C THR A 68 14.52 -0.64 -10.34
N ASP A 69 15.82 -0.55 -10.05
CA ASP A 69 16.75 -1.67 -10.13
C ASP A 69 16.39 -2.81 -9.17
N TYR A 70 15.75 -2.50 -8.03
CA TYR A 70 15.28 -3.47 -7.05
C TYR A 70 13.87 -4.04 -7.32
N ALA A 71 13.15 -3.57 -8.35
CA ALA A 71 11.73 -3.86 -8.52
C ALA A 71 11.41 -5.37 -8.68
N GLU A 72 12.26 -6.11 -9.38
CA GLU A 72 12.09 -7.57 -9.54
C GLU A 72 12.25 -8.31 -8.21
N ASP A 73 13.29 -7.96 -7.44
CA ASP A 73 13.54 -8.55 -6.13
C ASP A 73 12.41 -8.22 -5.15
N PHE A 74 11.95 -6.97 -5.13
CA PHE A 74 10.81 -6.55 -4.32
C PHE A 74 9.56 -7.36 -4.65
N ARG A 75 9.24 -7.48 -5.95
CA ARG A 75 8.09 -8.26 -6.43
C ARG A 75 8.20 -9.71 -6.00
N ALA A 76 9.36 -10.34 -6.17
CA ALA A 76 9.58 -11.72 -5.76
C ALA A 76 9.36 -11.94 -4.26
N ARG A 77 9.82 -11.01 -3.40
CA ARG A 77 9.57 -11.09 -1.95
C ARG A 77 8.09 -10.94 -1.61
N VAL A 78 7.43 -9.93 -2.15
CA VAL A 78 6.01 -9.67 -1.89
C VAL A 78 5.13 -10.81 -2.39
N GLU A 79 5.37 -11.33 -3.60
CA GLU A 79 4.64 -12.48 -4.13
C GLU A 79 4.87 -13.76 -3.33
N THR A 80 6.07 -13.96 -2.79
CA THR A 80 6.34 -15.10 -1.90
C THR A 80 5.49 -14.99 -0.63
N VAL A 81 5.43 -13.81 -0.01
CA VAL A 81 4.60 -13.59 1.18
C VAL A 81 3.12 -13.77 0.85
N ARG A 82 2.67 -13.28 -0.31
CA ARG A 82 1.29 -13.49 -0.79
C ARG A 82 0.92 -14.99 -0.86
N LYS A 83 1.79 -15.83 -1.44
CA LYS A 83 1.58 -17.28 -1.46
C LYS A 83 1.54 -17.90 -0.05
N MET A 84 2.33 -17.38 0.88
CA MET A 84 2.32 -17.85 2.27
C MET A 84 1.02 -17.51 3.03
N PHE A 85 0.21 -16.55 2.56
CA PHE A 85 -1.15 -16.35 3.06
C PHE A 85 -2.06 -17.52 2.66
N ASP A 86 -1.97 -17.98 1.42
CA ASP A 86 -2.77 -19.10 0.91
C ASP A 86 -2.42 -20.41 1.64
N ASP A 87 -1.15 -20.57 2.03
CA ASP A 87 -0.63 -21.73 2.76
C ASP A 87 -0.82 -21.64 4.31
N GLU A 88 -1.47 -20.60 4.83
CA GLU A 88 -1.63 -20.32 6.28
C GLU A 88 -0.31 -20.20 7.09
N THR A 89 0.83 -19.99 6.43
CA THR A 89 2.17 -19.92 7.08
C THR A 89 2.69 -18.48 7.28
N LEU A 90 1.82 -17.49 7.13
CA LEU A 90 2.15 -16.06 7.18
C LEU A 90 2.94 -15.64 8.42
N PHE A 91 2.54 -16.13 9.60
CA PHE A 91 3.14 -15.74 10.88
C PHE A 91 4.48 -16.41 11.15
N SER A 92 5.04 -17.11 10.16
CA SER A 92 6.39 -17.65 10.24
C SER A 92 7.45 -16.55 10.19
N ASP A 93 8.60 -16.83 10.81
CA ASP A 93 9.77 -15.95 10.79
C ASP A 93 10.22 -15.63 9.36
N LYS A 94 10.05 -16.59 8.44
CA LYS A 94 10.38 -16.45 7.02
C LYS A 94 9.50 -15.42 6.32
N GLY A 95 8.19 -15.39 6.62
CA GLY A 95 7.28 -14.37 6.10
C GLY A 95 7.70 -12.97 6.53
N ARG A 96 8.00 -12.80 7.82
CA ARG A 96 8.52 -11.54 8.38
C ARG A 96 9.87 -11.14 7.78
N GLN A 97 10.76 -12.10 7.54
CA GLN A 97 12.05 -11.83 6.91
C GLN A 97 11.89 -11.29 5.48
N TYR A 98 11.02 -11.90 4.67
CA TYR A 98 10.76 -11.40 3.31
C TYR A 98 10.12 -10.02 3.29
N LEU A 99 9.18 -9.76 4.20
CA LEU A 99 8.60 -8.42 4.35
C LEU A 99 9.66 -7.40 4.81
N GLY A 100 10.53 -7.78 5.74
CA GLY A 100 11.64 -6.92 6.20
C GLY A 100 12.62 -6.56 5.07
N PHE A 101 12.94 -7.50 4.19
CA PHE A 101 13.73 -7.22 2.99
C PHE A 101 13.00 -6.30 2.00
N ALA A 102 11.70 -6.53 1.77
CA ALA A 102 10.89 -5.66 0.93
C ALA A 102 10.83 -4.23 1.49
N TYR A 103 10.66 -4.07 2.81
CA TYR A 103 10.68 -2.78 3.48
C TYR A 103 12.02 -2.06 3.32
N MET A 104 13.13 -2.78 3.46
CA MET A 104 14.48 -2.22 3.31
C MET A 104 14.70 -1.61 1.93
N MET A 105 14.16 -2.23 0.87
CA MET A 105 14.27 -1.71 -0.51
C MET A 105 13.56 -0.37 -0.69
N VAL A 106 12.36 -0.20 -0.11
CA VAL A 106 11.52 1.01 -0.27
C VAL A 106 11.71 2.05 0.85
N SER A 107 12.66 1.83 1.75
CA SER A 107 12.97 2.73 2.86
C SER A 107 14.38 3.32 2.79
N GLY A 108 15.05 3.17 1.65
CA GLY A 108 16.44 3.62 1.47
C GLY A 108 17.43 2.82 2.32
N GLY A 109 17.22 1.51 2.45
CA GLY A 109 18.11 0.60 3.15
C GLY A 109 17.88 0.48 4.67
N LYS A 110 16.78 1.02 5.20
CA LYS A 110 16.49 0.96 6.64
C LYS A 110 15.84 -0.37 7.01
N THR A 111 16.35 -1.00 8.05
CA THR A 111 15.69 -2.16 8.66
C THR A 111 14.43 -1.71 9.39
N TRP A 112 13.33 -2.44 9.23
CA TRP A 112 12.11 -2.21 10.00
C TRP A 112 12.38 -2.41 11.49
N GLN A 113 11.75 -1.60 12.34
CA GLN A 113 11.82 -1.69 13.79
C GLN A 113 10.40 -1.59 14.34
N VAL A 114 10.13 -2.31 15.44
CA VAL A 114 8.86 -2.15 16.16
C VAL A 114 8.74 -0.69 16.61
N PRO A 115 7.63 0.01 16.29
CA PRO A 115 7.39 1.36 16.76
C PRO A 115 7.57 1.48 18.28
N GLU A 116 8.29 2.51 18.74
CA GLU A 116 8.59 2.72 20.15
C GLU A 116 7.30 2.86 20.99
N GLU A 117 6.25 3.43 20.40
CA GLU A 117 4.94 3.58 21.02
C GLU A 117 4.26 2.25 21.36
N LEU A 118 4.73 1.13 20.80
CA LEU A 118 4.22 -0.20 21.08
C LEU A 118 4.97 -0.95 22.17
N LYS A 119 6.03 -0.35 22.73
CA LYS A 119 6.73 -0.88 23.92
C LYS A 119 5.92 -0.57 25.20
N ILE A 120 4.65 -0.97 25.20
CA ILE A 120 3.69 -0.76 26.29
C ILE A 120 3.49 -2.10 27.02
N PRO A 121 3.76 -2.19 28.34
CA PRO A 121 3.58 -3.43 29.11
C PRO A 121 2.12 -3.93 29.23
N ASP A 122 1.14 -3.09 28.87
CA ASP A 122 -0.28 -3.40 28.93
C ASP A 122 -0.79 -3.82 27.54
N ALA A 123 -1.19 -5.09 27.42
CA ALA A 123 -1.66 -5.68 26.17
C ALA A 123 -2.84 -4.92 25.53
N LYS A 124 -3.82 -4.46 26.33
CA LYS A 124 -5.00 -3.77 25.80
C LYS A 124 -4.62 -2.40 25.24
N LYS A 125 -3.75 -1.67 25.94
CA LYS A 125 -3.21 -0.39 25.46
C LYS A 125 -2.30 -0.59 24.25
N GLY A 126 -1.52 -1.66 24.21
CA GLY A 126 -0.69 -2.06 23.07
C GLY A 126 -1.54 -2.31 21.82
N ILE A 127 -2.61 -3.11 21.93
CA ILE A 127 -3.54 -3.37 20.81
C ILE A 127 -4.21 -2.08 20.34
N ALA A 128 -4.70 -1.24 21.24
CA ALA A 128 -5.31 0.05 20.87
C ALA A 128 -4.31 0.95 20.12
N LYS A 129 -3.05 1.00 20.58
CA LYS A 129 -1.99 1.77 19.93
C LYS A 129 -1.61 1.18 18.57
N ALA A 130 -1.54 -0.15 18.44
CA ALA A 130 -1.26 -0.81 17.17
C ALA A 130 -2.33 -0.48 16.13
N ARG A 131 -3.62 -0.49 16.52
CA ARG A 131 -4.72 -0.07 15.64
C ARG A 131 -4.58 1.39 15.19
N GLU A 132 -4.19 2.28 16.08
CA GLU A 132 -3.94 3.70 15.75
C GLU A 132 -2.80 3.85 14.74
N ILE A 133 -1.69 3.12 14.92
CA ILE A 133 -0.55 3.15 14.00
C ILE A 133 -0.95 2.58 12.63
N CYS A 134 -1.63 1.43 12.61
CA CYS A 134 -2.12 0.83 11.35
C CYS A 134 -3.02 1.79 10.57
N ALA A 135 -3.94 2.49 11.24
CA ALA A 135 -4.79 3.49 10.59
C ALA A 135 -3.96 4.63 9.98
N LYS A 136 -3.00 5.18 10.72
CA LYS A 136 -2.10 6.24 10.23
C LYS A 136 -1.28 5.80 9.03
N LEU A 137 -0.79 4.56 9.01
CA LEU A 137 -0.03 4.01 7.88
C LEU A 137 -0.89 3.91 6.62
N LEU A 138 -2.14 3.44 6.75
CA LEU A 138 -3.07 3.36 5.61
C LEU A 138 -3.47 4.75 5.09
N ASP A 139 -3.74 5.70 5.99
CA ASP A 139 -4.05 7.09 5.63
C ASP A 139 -2.84 7.77 4.95
N SER A 140 -1.64 7.55 5.48
CA SER A 140 -0.39 8.04 4.89
C SER A 140 -0.18 7.44 3.51
N SER A 141 -0.34 6.13 3.35
CA SER A 141 -0.21 5.46 2.06
C SER A 141 -1.15 6.04 0.99
N LEU A 142 -2.43 6.27 1.35
CA LEU A 142 -3.39 6.93 0.46
C LEU A 142 -2.96 8.35 0.08
N ALA A 143 -2.48 9.14 1.04
CA ALA A 143 -2.05 10.51 0.80
C ALA A 143 -0.80 10.57 -0.10
N GLU A 144 0.16 9.68 0.13
CA GLU A 144 1.39 9.56 -0.66
C GLU A 144 1.07 9.11 -2.09
N LEU A 145 0.19 8.12 -2.27
CA LEU A 145 -0.28 7.66 -3.57
C LEU A 145 -0.93 8.80 -4.37
N LYS A 146 -1.84 9.55 -3.74
CA LYS A 146 -2.51 10.71 -4.37
C LYS A 146 -1.55 11.81 -4.78
N ALA A 147 -0.41 11.90 -4.10
CA ALA A 147 0.63 12.85 -4.42
C ALA A 147 1.71 12.30 -5.37
N GLY A 148 1.52 11.10 -5.93
CA GLY A 148 2.46 10.44 -6.85
C GLY A 148 3.75 9.94 -6.18
N ARG A 149 3.79 9.87 -4.85
CA ARG A 149 4.95 9.42 -4.07
C ARG A 149 4.87 7.92 -3.80
N ASN A 150 4.84 7.14 -4.89
CA ASN A 150 4.52 5.72 -4.84
C ASN A 150 5.45 4.90 -3.93
N GLU A 151 6.77 5.15 -3.92
CA GLU A 151 7.70 4.43 -3.05
C GLU A 151 7.37 4.61 -1.57
N ARG A 152 6.98 5.83 -1.15
CA ARG A 152 6.54 6.11 0.22
C ARG A 152 5.20 5.45 0.53
N ALA A 153 4.26 5.48 -0.42
CA ALA A 153 2.99 4.78 -0.28
C ALA A 153 3.19 3.27 -0.08
N ILE A 154 4.11 2.67 -0.85
CA ILE A 154 4.48 1.26 -0.74
C ILE A 154 5.12 0.97 0.61
N ARG A 155 6.10 1.78 1.03
CA ARG A 155 6.75 1.64 2.34
C ARG A 155 5.71 1.57 3.46
N ASP A 156 4.74 2.47 3.46
CA ASP A 156 3.70 2.51 4.49
C ASP A 156 2.78 1.28 4.46
N LEU A 157 2.49 0.72 3.27
CA LEU A 157 1.75 -0.55 3.15
C LEU A 157 2.56 -1.73 3.67
N ILE A 158 3.85 -1.80 3.36
CA ILE A 158 4.72 -2.88 3.84
C ILE A 158 4.89 -2.78 5.36
N ASP A 159 5.09 -1.57 5.89
CA ASP A 159 5.15 -1.31 7.34
C ASP A 159 3.86 -1.79 8.04
N PHE A 160 2.70 -1.43 7.49
CA PHE A 160 1.40 -1.88 7.98
C PHE A 160 1.30 -3.42 8.00
N VAL A 161 1.68 -4.09 6.91
CA VAL A 161 1.62 -5.56 6.87
C VAL A 161 2.59 -6.18 7.87
N ILE A 162 3.84 -5.71 7.94
CA ILE A 162 4.83 -6.19 8.91
C ILE A 162 4.30 -6.05 10.34
N LEU A 163 3.74 -4.89 10.66
CA LEU A 163 3.25 -4.61 12.00
C LEU A 163 2.13 -5.58 12.40
N VAL A 164 1.18 -5.86 11.50
CA VAL A 164 0.06 -6.77 11.80
C VAL A 164 0.53 -8.22 11.97
N VAL A 165 1.54 -8.66 11.22
CA VAL A 165 2.04 -10.05 11.29
C VAL A 165 3.15 -10.25 12.31
N THR A 166 3.62 -9.17 12.94
CA THR A 166 4.64 -9.22 13.99
C THR A 166 3.96 -9.49 15.34
N PRO A 167 4.35 -10.55 16.06
CA PRO A 167 3.86 -10.78 17.42
C PRO A 167 4.23 -9.60 18.32
N ILE A 168 3.25 -9.04 19.03
CA ILE A 168 3.53 -8.11 20.12
C ILE A 168 3.87 -8.97 21.33
N GLU A 169 5.14 -9.01 21.71
CA GLU A 169 5.58 -9.62 22.97
C GLU A 169 4.95 -8.83 24.13
N VAL A 170 4.18 -9.51 24.96
CA VAL A 170 3.60 -9.01 26.22
C VAL A 170 4.11 -9.82 27.39
#